data_AF-A0A7J6BSD5-F1
#
_entry.id   AF-A0A7J6BSD5-F1
#
_cell.length_a   1.000
_cell.length_b   1.000
_cell.length_c   1.000
_cell.angle_alpha   90.00
_cell.angle_beta   90.00
_cell.angle_gamma   90.00
#
_symmetry.space_group_name_H-M   'P 1'
#
loop_
_entity.id
_entity.type
_entity.pdbx_description
1 polymer ?
#
loop_
_entity_poly.entity_id
_entity_poly.type
_entity_poly.pdbx_seq_one_letter_code
_entity_poly.pdbx_strand_id
1 'polypeptide(L)'
;MNVKHWPWMKLYFKIKPLLKSAETEKEMAAMKENFEKMKEDLTKALAKKKELEEKMVSLLQEKNDLQLQVASESENLSDAEERCEGLIKSKIQLEAKLKETNERLEDEEEINAELTAKKRKLEDECIELKKDFGDLELTFGKSGEGETCNRK
;
A
#
# COMPACT_ATOMS: atom_id res chain seq x y z
N MET A 1 109.63 8.18 2.25
CA MET A 1 109.08 8.58 0.93
C MET A 1 107.71 9.21 1.15
N ASN A 2 107.46 10.40 0.57
CA ASN A 2 106.25 11.19 0.82
C ASN A 2 105.10 10.73 -0.10
N VAL A 3 104.16 9.96 0.44
CA VAL A 3 103.04 9.34 -0.29
C VAL A 3 102.17 10.37 -1.04
N LYS A 4 102.20 11.65 -0.63
CA LYS A 4 101.49 12.75 -1.31
C LYS A 4 101.95 13.01 -2.76
N HIS A 5 103.17 12.60 -3.12
CA HIS A 5 103.73 12.85 -4.46
C HIS A 5 103.64 11.62 -5.38
N TRP A 6 103.11 10.50 -4.87
CA TRP A 6 102.97 9.28 -5.66
C TRP A 6 101.93 9.48 -6.77
N PRO A 7 102.20 9.08 -8.03
CA PRO A 7 101.27 9.30 -9.15
C PRO A 7 99.86 8.75 -8.90
N TRP A 8 99.74 7.61 -8.21
CA TRP A 8 98.46 7.01 -7.82
C TRP A 8 97.67 7.87 -6.82
N MET A 9 98.34 8.54 -5.88
CA MET A 9 97.71 9.44 -4.92
C MET A 9 97.16 10.69 -5.62
N LYS A 10 97.93 11.26 -6.57
CA LYS A 10 97.46 12.38 -7.42
C LYS A 10 96.26 11.98 -8.28
N LEU A 11 96.24 10.74 -8.80
CA LEU A 11 95.13 10.20 -9.56
C LEU A 11 93.87 10.06 -8.68
N TYR A 12 94.00 9.50 -7.47
CA TYR A 12 92.90 9.38 -6.52
C TYR A 12 92.26 10.73 -6.15
N PHE A 13 93.07 11.77 -5.89
CA PHE A 13 92.54 13.11 -5.61
C PHE A 13 91.81 13.76 -6.78
N LYS A 14 92.15 13.39 -8.03
CA LYS A 14 91.42 13.83 -9.22
C LYS A 14 90.13 13.03 -9.44
N ILE A 15 90.13 11.73 -9.17
CA ILE A 15 88.98 10.84 -9.41
C ILE A 15 87.91 10.94 -8.32
N LYS A 16 88.28 11.05 -7.04
CA LYS A 16 87.34 11.04 -5.91
C LYS A 16 86.26 12.13 -5.98
N PRO A 17 86.55 13.40 -6.35
CA PRO A 17 85.52 14.42 -6.54
C PRO A 17 84.58 14.11 -7.70
N LEU A 18 85.10 13.50 -8.78
CA LEU A 18 84.30 13.12 -9.95
C LEU A 18 83.30 12.00 -9.60
N LEU A 19 83.70 11.04 -8.76
CA LEU A 19 82.80 10.00 -8.25
C LEU A 19 81.66 10.60 -7.41
N LYS A 20 81.97 11.53 -6.49
CA LYS A 20 80.94 12.25 -5.72
C LYS A 20 79.99 13.04 -6.62
N SER A 21 80.52 13.70 -7.64
CA SER A 21 79.71 14.42 -8.63
C SER A 21 78.76 13.47 -9.37
N ALA A 22 79.26 12.32 -9.81
CA ALA A 22 78.45 11.31 -10.49
C ALA A 22 77.36 10.71 -9.58
N GLU A 23 77.66 10.46 -8.30
CA GLU A 23 76.66 10.03 -7.31
C GLU A 23 75.57 11.09 -7.10
N THR A 24 75.96 12.36 -6.91
CA THR A 24 75.00 13.46 -6.72
C THR A 24 74.11 13.68 -7.95
N GLU A 25 74.64 13.47 -9.16
CA GLU A 25 73.88 13.61 -10.39
C GLU A 25 72.87 12.46 -10.57
N LYS A 26 73.25 11.23 -10.18
CA LYS A 26 72.34 10.08 -10.14
C LYS A 26 71.21 10.29 -9.14
N GLU A 27 71.50 10.78 -7.94
CA GLU A 27 70.49 11.12 -6.93
C GLU A 27 69.55 12.23 -7.41
N MET A 28 70.09 13.26 -8.07
CA MET A 28 69.29 14.34 -8.65
C MET A 28 68.37 13.83 -9.77
N ALA A 29 68.84 12.92 -10.62
CA ALA A 29 68.02 12.30 -11.66
C ALA A 29 66.86 11.49 -11.05
N ALA A 30 67.15 10.66 -10.03
CA ALA A 30 66.12 9.89 -9.33
C ALA A 30 65.11 10.80 -8.60
N MET A 31 65.56 11.90 -8.00
CA MET A 31 64.68 12.87 -7.35
C MET A 31 63.76 13.57 -8.36
N LYS A 32 64.26 13.95 -9.54
CA LYS A 32 63.44 14.54 -10.61
C LYS A 32 62.38 13.57 -11.11
N GLU A 33 62.73 12.31 -11.33
CA GLU A 33 61.78 11.27 -11.75
C GLU A 33 60.67 11.07 -10.70
N ASN A 34 61.05 10.94 -9.42
CA ASN A 34 60.08 10.82 -8.33
C ASN A 34 59.17 12.05 -8.20
N PHE A 35 59.71 13.24 -8.40
CA PHE A 35 58.95 14.48 -8.33
C PHE A 35 57.92 14.58 -9.45
N GLU A 36 58.29 14.24 -10.69
CA GLU A 36 57.36 14.23 -11.82
C GLU A 36 56.29 13.15 -11.64
N LYS A 37 56.66 11.96 -11.15
CA LYS A 37 55.67 10.92 -10.81
C LYS A 37 54.69 11.39 -9.73
N MET A 38 55.16 12.03 -8.66
CA MET A 38 54.31 12.59 -7.62
C MET A 38 53.35 13.66 -8.16
N LYS A 39 53.80 14.53 -9.07
CA LYS A 39 52.93 15.52 -9.71
C LYS A 39 51.84 14.87 -10.55
N GLU A 40 52.16 13.85 -11.33
CA GLU A 40 51.17 13.12 -12.13
C GLU A 40 50.13 12.45 -11.22
N ASP A 41 50.58 11.77 -10.18
CA ASP A 41 49.69 11.09 -9.23
C ASP A 41 48.80 12.09 -8.47
N LEU A 42 49.36 13.24 -8.07
CA LEU A 42 48.60 14.33 -7.45
C LEU A 42 47.52 14.86 -8.41
N THR A 43 47.86 15.06 -9.67
CA THR A 43 46.92 15.57 -10.69
C THR A 43 45.76 14.58 -10.89
N LYS A 44 46.07 13.28 -10.99
CA LYS A 44 45.06 12.21 -11.08
C LYS A 44 44.17 12.15 -9.84
N ALA A 45 44.76 12.28 -8.66
CA ALA A 45 44.01 12.26 -7.39
C ALA A 45 43.06 13.47 -7.27
N LEU A 46 43.50 14.66 -7.67
CA LEU A 46 42.66 15.86 -7.66
C LEU A 46 41.50 15.78 -8.66
N ALA A 47 41.75 15.24 -9.86
CA ALA A 47 40.69 15.00 -10.84
C ALA A 47 39.64 14.02 -10.32
N LYS A 48 40.08 12.90 -9.73
CA LYS A 48 39.19 11.90 -9.13
C LYS A 48 38.41 12.46 -7.93
N LYS A 49 39.05 13.27 -7.09
CA LYS A 49 38.39 13.96 -5.98
C LYS A 49 37.25 14.83 -6.49
N LYS A 50 37.49 15.64 -7.52
CA LYS A 50 36.46 16.52 -8.10
C LYS A 50 35.26 15.73 -8.64
N GLU A 51 35.50 14.64 -9.36
CA GLU A 51 34.43 13.78 -9.88
C GLU A 51 33.58 13.17 -8.74
N LEU A 52 34.22 12.75 -7.64
CA LEU A 52 33.52 12.21 -6.48
C LEU A 52 32.70 13.28 -5.74
N GLU A 53 33.22 14.50 -5.63
CA GLU A 53 32.49 15.63 -5.03
C GLU A 53 31.24 15.97 -5.85
N GLU A 54 31.34 16.00 -7.19
CA GLU A 54 30.19 16.22 -8.08
C GLU A 54 29.13 15.11 -7.93
N LYS A 55 29.55 13.83 -7.90
CA LYS A 55 28.63 12.70 -7.67
C LYS A 55 27.96 12.77 -6.30
N MET A 56 28.69 13.21 -5.27
CA MET A 56 28.14 13.33 -3.91
C MET A 56 27.02 14.38 -3.86
N VAL A 57 27.16 15.49 -4.58
CA VAL A 57 26.09 16.51 -4.67
C VAL A 57 24.84 15.92 -5.33
N SER A 58 24.99 15.19 -6.44
CA SER A 58 23.86 14.54 -7.12
C SER A 58 23.15 13.53 -6.22
N LEU A 59 23.90 12.70 -5.50
CA LEU A 59 23.33 11.71 -4.57
C LEU A 59 22.60 12.36 -3.40
N LEU A 60 23.10 13.49 -2.89
CA LEU A 60 22.42 14.24 -1.83
C LEU A 60 21.10 14.84 -2.33
N GLN A 61 21.07 15.35 -3.56
CA GLN A 61 19.85 15.85 -4.16
C GLN A 61 18.82 14.73 -4.34
N GLU A 62 19.21 13.62 -4.96
CA GLU A 62 18.32 12.46 -5.17
C GLU A 62 17.78 11.91 -3.84
N LYS A 63 18.63 11.83 -2.81
CA LYS A 63 18.21 11.45 -1.46
C LYS A 63 17.12 12.39 -0.92
N ASN A 64 17.30 13.70 -1.05
CA ASN A 64 16.32 14.67 -0.56
C ASN A 64 15.00 14.56 -1.33
N ASP A 65 15.06 14.39 -2.66
CA ASP A 65 13.87 14.22 -3.50
C ASP A 65 13.10 12.96 -3.12
N LEU A 66 13.80 11.84 -2.89
CA LEU A 66 13.20 10.60 -2.40
C LEU A 66 12.59 10.76 -1.00
N GLN A 67 13.23 11.51 -0.11
CA GLN A 67 12.67 11.79 1.22
C GLN A 67 11.37 12.58 1.14
N LEU A 68 11.29 13.57 0.25
CA LEU A 68 10.06 14.33 0.01
C LEU A 68 8.96 13.44 -0.60
N GLN A 69 9.32 12.57 -1.55
CA GLN A 69 8.38 11.63 -2.13
C GLN A 69 7.80 10.68 -1.07
N VAL A 70 8.65 10.07 -0.24
CA VAL A 70 8.22 9.18 0.85
C VAL A 70 7.28 9.89 1.82
N ALA A 71 7.57 11.15 2.18
CA ALA A 71 6.68 11.93 3.05
C ALA A 71 5.30 12.14 2.40
N SER A 72 5.26 12.52 1.12
CA SER A 72 4.00 12.71 0.39
C SER A 72 3.19 11.41 0.23
N GLU A 73 3.86 10.29 -0.04
CA GLU A 73 3.20 8.99 -0.16
C GLU A 73 2.67 8.48 1.18
N SER A 74 3.36 8.79 2.28
CA SER A 74 2.89 8.47 3.63
C SER A 74 1.63 9.24 4.00
N GLU A 75 1.56 10.53 3.65
CA GLU A 75 0.36 11.36 3.86
C GLU A 75 -0.82 10.85 3.01
N ASN A 76 -0.58 10.57 1.72
CA ASN A 76 -1.59 9.98 0.84
C ASN A 76 -2.11 8.62 1.34
N LEU A 77 -1.22 7.79 1.91
CA LEU A 77 -1.60 6.52 2.52
C LEU A 77 -2.47 6.74 3.75
N SER A 78 -2.09 7.64 4.64
CA SER A 78 -2.89 8.00 5.83
C SER A 78 -4.30 8.46 5.45
N ASP A 79 -4.43 9.32 4.43
CA ASP A 79 -5.73 9.79 3.93
C ASP A 79 -6.57 8.65 3.31
N ALA A 80 -5.92 7.68 2.68
CA ALA A 80 -6.59 6.49 2.15
C ALA A 80 -7.06 5.57 3.28
N GLU A 81 -6.25 5.39 4.32
CA GLU A 81 -6.60 4.61 5.50
C GLU A 81 -7.81 5.21 6.24
N GLU A 82 -7.84 6.52 6.47
CA GLU A 82 -8.98 7.18 7.13
C GLU A 82 -10.29 7.00 6.34
N ARG A 83 -10.23 7.13 5.00
CA ARG A 83 -11.39 6.87 4.14
C ARG A 83 -11.85 5.42 4.23
N CYS A 84 -10.92 4.47 4.23
CA CYS A 84 -11.23 3.05 4.39
C CYS A 84 -11.89 2.76 5.74
N GLU A 85 -11.40 3.35 6.85
CA GLU A 85 -12.04 3.22 8.16
C GLU A 85 -13.47 3.78 8.16
N GLY A 86 -13.69 4.93 7.51
CA GLY A 86 -15.02 5.50 7.34
C GLY A 86 -15.98 4.56 6.60
N LEU A 87 -15.50 3.96 5.50
CA LEU A 87 -16.27 2.98 4.73
C LEU A 87 -16.59 1.72 5.54
N ILE A 88 -15.64 1.22 6.34
CA ILE A 88 -15.86 0.06 7.21
C ILE A 88 -16.95 0.36 8.25
N LYS A 89 -16.90 1.52 8.90
CA LYS A 89 -17.94 1.95 9.85
C LYS A 89 -19.31 2.05 9.18
N SER A 90 -19.38 2.67 8.00
CA SER A 90 -20.62 2.76 7.23
C SER A 90 -21.16 1.38 6.82
N LYS A 91 -20.29 0.46 6.41
CA LYS A 91 -20.66 -0.90 6.04
C LYS A 91 -21.32 -1.63 7.21
N ILE A 92 -20.71 -1.58 8.40
CA ILE A 92 -21.25 -2.22 9.60
C ILE A 92 -22.65 -1.68 9.93
N GLN A 93 -22.85 -0.36 9.84
CA GLN A 93 -24.17 0.26 10.08
C GLN A 93 -25.21 -0.20 9.04
N LEU A 94 -24.82 -0.31 7.77
CA LEU A 94 -25.71 -0.78 6.71
C LEU A 94 -26.05 -2.26 6.85
N GLU A 95 -25.10 -3.10 7.23
CA GLU A 95 -25.33 -4.52 7.51
C GLU A 95 -26.29 -4.71 8.71
N ALA A 96 -26.15 -3.89 9.75
CA ALA A 96 -27.08 -3.91 10.89
C ALA A 96 -28.50 -3.53 10.46
N LYS A 97 -28.64 -2.44 9.67
CA LYS A 97 -29.96 -2.02 9.14
C LYS A 97 -30.57 -3.07 8.23
N LEU A 98 -29.77 -3.69 7.35
CA LEU A 98 -30.23 -4.75 6.46
C LEU A 98 -30.80 -5.92 7.25
N LYS A 99 -30.10 -6.33 8.31
CA LYS A 99 -30.55 -7.40 9.20
C LYS A 99 -31.89 -7.04 9.87
N GLU A 100 -32.00 -5.87 10.47
CA GLU A 100 -33.24 -5.40 11.11
C GLU A 100 -34.42 -5.36 10.11
N THR A 101 -34.18 -4.86 8.89
CA THR A 101 -35.23 -4.80 7.87
C THR A 101 -35.67 -6.18 7.37
N ASN A 102 -34.75 -7.15 7.32
CA ASN A 102 -35.07 -8.52 6.93
C ASN A 102 -35.89 -9.22 8.02
N GLU A 103 -35.50 -9.10 9.29
CA GLU A 103 -36.26 -9.67 10.42
C GLU A 103 -37.70 -9.12 10.44
N ARG A 104 -37.86 -7.81 10.24
CA ARG A 104 -39.20 -7.18 10.13
C ARG A 104 -39.99 -7.67 8.92
N LEU A 105 -39.33 -7.96 7.80
CA LEU A 105 -40.00 -8.49 6.62
C LEU A 105 -40.52 -9.90 6.88
N GLU A 106 -39.72 -10.75 7.53
CA GLU A 106 -40.11 -12.11 7.91
C GLU A 106 -41.33 -12.09 8.85
N ASP A 107 -41.37 -11.20 9.85
CA ASP A 107 -42.52 -11.03 10.74
C ASP A 107 -43.80 -10.65 9.97
N GLU A 108 -43.71 -9.71 9.02
CA GLU A 108 -44.86 -9.28 8.21
C GLU A 108 -45.33 -10.37 7.24
N GLU A 109 -44.40 -11.18 6.71
CA GLU A 109 -44.73 -12.35 5.89
C GLU A 109 -45.48 -13.42 6.70
N GLU A 110 -45.09 -13.66 7.95
CA GLU A 110 -45.80 -14.55 8.87
C GLU A 110 -47.23 -14.03 9.15
N ILE A 111 -47.36 -12.75 9.51
CA ILE A 111 -48.67 -12.11 9.74
C ILE A 111 -49.56 -12.22 8.50
N ASN A 112 -49.02 -11.99 7.31
CA ASN A 112 -49.77 -12.09 6.06
C ASN A 112 -50.26 -13.54 5.81
N ALA A 113 -49.42 -14.54 6.07
CA ALA A 113 -49.81 -15.93 5.98
C ALA A 113 -50.94 -16.27 6.96
N GLU A 114 -50.86 -15.80 8.22
CA GLU A 114 -51.93 -15.97 9.20
C GLU A 114 -53.24 -15.32 8.76
N LEU A 115 -53.19 -14.06 8.29
CA LEU A 115 -54.36 -13.33 7.83
C LEU A 115 -54.99 -14.02 6.62
N THR A 116 -54.17 -14.54 5.70
CA THR A 116 -54.64 -15.32 4.56
C THR A 116 -55.35 -16.60 4.99
N ALA A 117 -54.82 -17.31 5.99
CA ALA A 117 -55.48 -18.49 6.56
C ALA A 117 -56.81 -18.15 7.26
N LYS A 118 -56.83 -17.10 8.08
CA LYS A 118 -58.05 -16.61 8.77
C LYS A 118 -59.11 -16.17 7.75
N LYS A 119 -58.71 -15.49 6.68
CA LYS A 119 -59.60 -15.08 5.59
C LYS A 119 -60.28 -16.29 4.95
N ARG A 120 -59.51 -17.32 4.56
CA ARG A 120 -60.08 -18.55 3.97
C ARG A 120 -61.10 -19.20 4.89
N LYS A 121 -60.78 -19.31 6.18
CA LYS A 121 -61.71 -19.89 7.17
C LYS A 121 -63.02 -19.11 7.28
N LEU A 122 -62.96 -17.78 7.31
CA LEU A 122 -64.16 -16.92 7.33
C LEU A 122 -64.95 -17.00 6.02
N GLU A 123 -64.28 -17.14 4.87
CA GLU A 123 -64.92 -17.37 3.58
C GLU A 123 -65.67 -18.71 3.58
N ASP A 124 -65.07 -19.78 4.08
CA ASP A 124 -65.69 -21.10 4.23
C ASP A 124 -66.91 -21.05 5.16
N GLU A 125 -66.77 -20.45 6.36
CA GLU A 125 -67.88 -20.25 7.31
C GLU A 125 -69.03 -19.42 6.70
N CYS A 126 -68.71 -18.38 5.93
CA CYS A 126 -69.72 -17.58 5.22
C CYS A 126 -70.46 -18.38 4.15
N ILE A 127 -69.78 -19.32 3.47
CA ILE A 127 -70.41 -20.19 2.47
C ILE A 127 -71.35 -21.19 3.17
N GLU A 128 -70.92 -21.79 4.29
CA GLU A 128 -71.76 -22.71 5.07
C GLU A 128 -73.02 -22.00 5.60
N LEU A 129 -72.88 -20.83 6.22
CA LEU A 129 -74.04 -20.07 6.72
C LEU A 129 -75.02 -19.69 5.61
N LYS A 130 -74.54 -19.35 4.41
CA LYS A 130 -75.41 -19.08 3.25
C LYS A 130 -76.18 -20.33 2.82
N LYS A 131 -75.55 -21.49 2.87
CA LYS A 131 -76.19 -22.78 2.55
C LYS A 131 -77.26 -23.11 3.59
N ASP A 132 -76.93 -23.04 4.87
CA ASP A 132 -77.87 -23.29 5.98
C ASP A 132 -79.08 -22.36 5.91
N PHE A 133 -78.85 -21.07 5.57
CA PHE A 133 -79.91 -20.10 5.35
C PHE A 133 -80.85 -20.54 4.21
N GLY A 134 -80.30 -20.92 3.05
CA GLY A 134 -81.09 -21.41 1.92
C GLY A 134 -81.89 -22.69 2.24
N ASP A 135 -81.31 -23.62 2.98
CA ASP A 135 -81.99 -24.84 3.43
C ASP A 135 -83.16 -24.50 4.38
N LEU A 136 -82.96 -23.55 5.30
CA LEU A 136 -84.02 -23.04 6.18
C LEU A 136 -85.15 -22.38 5.40
N GLU A 137 -84.84 -21.51 4.42
CA GLU A 137 -85.86 -20.89 3.55
C GLU A 137 -86.71 -21.93 2.81
N LEU A 138 -86.09 -23.00 2.31
CA LEU A 138 -86.80 -24.12 1.68
C LEU A 138 -87.72 -24.87 2.66
N THR A 139 -87.29 -25.11 3.90
CA THR A 139 -88.14 -25.75 4.92
C THR A 139 -89.31 -24.87 5.34
N PHE A 140 -89.11 -23.55 5.44
CA PHE A 140 -90.16 -22.61 5.77
C PHE A 140 -91.20 -22.51 4.65
N GLY A 141 -90.75 -22.45 3.38
CA GLY A 141 -91.64 -22.46 2.21
C GLY A 141 -92.53 -23.71 2.17
N LYS A 142 -91.95 -24.90 2.36
CA LYS A 142 -92.70 -26.17 2.42
C LYS A 142 -93.70 -26.22 3.58
N SER A 143 -93.33 -25.70 4.75
CA SER A 143 -94.21 -25.67 5.92
C SER A 143 -95.39 -24.71 5.73
N GLY A 144 -95.15 -23.55 5.11
CA GLY A 144 -96.20 -22.60 4.75
C GLY A 144 -97.17 -23.14 3.69
N GLU A 145 -96.68 -23.86 2.68
CA GLU A 145 -97.53 -24.54 1.69
C GLU A 145 -98.41 -25.62 2.34
N GLY A 146 -97.85 -26.40 3.28
CA GLY A 146 -98.61 -27.39 4.06
C GLY A 146 -99.75 -26.78 4.89
N GLU A 147 -99.54 -25.61 5.49
CA GLU A 147 -100.59 -24.90 6.24
C GLU A 147 -101.67 -24.29 5.33
N THR A 148 -101.34 -23.89 4.10
CA THR A 148 -102.36 -23.43 3.13
C THR A 148 -103.16 -24.59 2.51
N CYS A 149 -102.59 -25.78 2.39
CA CYS A 149 -103.28 -26.98 1.89
C CYS A 149 -104.26 -27.55 2.92
N ASN A 150 -103.96 -27.49 4.22
CA ASN A 150 -104.87 -27.90 5.30
C ASN A 150 -106.00 -26.91 5.61
N ARG A 151 -106.05 -25.75 4.93
CA ARG A 151 -107.06 -24.69 5.16
C ARG A 151 -108.07 -24.52 4.01
N LYS A 152 -108.06 -25.41 3.02
CA LYS A 152 -109.10 -25.58 1.99
C LYS A 152 -109.89 -26.86 2.25
#